data_AF-A0A818BHE4-F1
#
_entry.id   AF-A0A818BHE4-F1
#
_cell.length_a   1.000
_cell.length_b   1.000
_cell.length_c   1.000
_cell.angle_alpha   90.00
_cell.angle_beta   90.00
_cell.angle_gamma   90.00
#
_symmetry.space_group_name_H-M   'P 1'
#
loop_
_entity.id
_entity.type
_entity.pdbx_description
1 polymer ?
#
loop_
_entity_poly.entity_id
_entity_poly.type
_entity_poly.pdbx_seq_one_letter_code
_entity_poly.pdbx_strand_id
1 'polypeptide(L)'
;MIRIIKEESRLDADVTSIEILSCFDNIGIDMNINKTFPKILIKQSLKFKFYTKVADTRKTNGDIPLDCDILFVCIGQRPYTKDLGLDSVGIKLNQLGRIEVDKNFQGTRKDIYIISDCIQGSM
;
A
#
# COMPACT_ATOMS: atom_id res chain seq x y z
N MET A 1 -4.07 -5.18 -0.43
CA MET A 1 -4.47 -5.33 -1.84
C MET A 1 -4.92 -6.74 -2.21
N ILE A 2 -4.05 -7.77 -2.20
CA ILE A 2 -4.37 -9.17 -2.61
C ILE A 2 -5.68 -9.68 -2.02
N ARG A 3 -5.83 -9.46 -0.71
CA ARG A 3 -6.98 -9.95 0.01
C ARG A 3 -8.27 -9.37 -0.54
N ILE A 4 -8.31 -8.06 -0.79
CA ILE A 4 -9.48 -7.37 -1.36
C ILE A 4 -9.78 -7.92 -2.75
N ILE A 5 -8.80 -7.92 -3.67
CA ILE A 5 -9.03 -8.39 -5.04
C ILE A 5 -9.49 -9.86 -5.10
N LYS A 6 -9.01 -10.69 -4.17
CA LYS A 6 -9.39 -12.10 -4.07
C LYS A 6 -10.79 -12.29 -3.51
N GLU A 7 -11.20 -11.49 -2.52
CA GLU A 7 -12.58 -11.53 -2.03
C GLU A 7 -13.56 -11.05 -3.10
N GLU A 8 -13.27 -9.93 -3.78
CA GLU A 8 -14.13 -9.42 -4.86
C GLU A 8 -14.22 -10.41 -6.03
N SER A 9 -13.10 -11.02 -6.42
CA SER A 9 -13.10 -12.04 -7.48
C SER A 9 -13.88 -13.30 -7.14
N ARG A 10 -14.05 -13.64 -5.85
CA ARG A 10 -14.93 -14.75 -5.43
C ARG A 10 -16.41 -14.41 -5.53
N LEU A 11 -16.73 -13.12 -5.59
CA LEU A 11 -18.08 -12.59 -5.77
C LEU A 11 -18.37 -12.31 -7.25
N ASP A 12 -17.62 -12.98 -8.16
CA ASP A 12 -17.75 -12.88 -9.62
C ASP A 12 -17.43 -11.49 -10.23
N ALA A 13 -16.72 -10.61 -9.51
CA ALA A 13 -16.24 -9.36 -10.07
C ALA A 13 -15.11 -9.57 -11.10
N ASP A 14 -15.14 -8.84 -12.21
CA ASP A 14 -14.00 -8.80 -13.16
C ASP A 14 -12.90 -7.87 -12.63
N VAL A 15 -11.93 -8.47 -11.94
CA VAL A 15 -10.88 -7.71 -11.25
C VAL A 15 -9.60 -7.63 -12.07
N THR A 16 -9.18 -6.41 -12.38
CA THR A 16 -7.87 -6.11 -12.97
C THR A 16 -7.02 -5.29 -11.99
N SER A 17 -5.85 -5.80 -11.62
CA SER A 17 -4.85 -5.08 -10.82
C SER A 17 -3.80 -4.43 -11.72
N ILE A 18 -3.48 -3.16 -11.46
CA ILE A 18 -2.49 -2.39 -12.22
C ILE A 18 -1.32 -2.06 -11.29
N GLU A 19 -0.12 -2.43 -11.71
CA GLU A 19 1.10 -2.23 -10.94
C GLU A 19 2.19 -1.54 -11.76
N ILE A 20 2.84 -0.56 -11.16
CA ILE A 20 3.95 0.16 -11.80
C ILE A 20 5.23 -0.69 -11.83
N LEU A 21 5.35 -1.67 -10.95
CA LEU A 21 6.54 -2.50 -10.78
C LEU A 21 6.46 -3.81 -11.58
N SER A 22 7.61 -4.47 -11.68
CA SER A 22 7.81 -5.77 -12.35
C SER A 22 7.08 -6.94 -11.69
N CYS A 23 6.84 -6.79 -10.40
CA CYS A 23 6.52 -7.85 -9.49
C CYS A 23 5.31 -7.47 -8.66
N PHE A 24 4.67 -8.50 -8.14
CA PHE A 24 3.42 -8.39 -7.43
C PHE A 24 3.61 -7.74 -6.05
N ASP A 25 4.65 -8.14 -5.32
CA ASP A 25 4.92 -7.60 -3.99
C ASP A 25 6.39 -7.18 -3.86
N ASN A 26 6.60 -6.04 -3.21
CA ASN A 26 7.80 -5.23 -3.39
C ASN A 26 8.78 -5.32 -2.22
N ILE A 27 8.35 -5.78 -1.05
CA ILE A 27 9.18 -5.78 0.16
C ILE A 27 9.15 -7.17 0.80
N GLY A 28 10.31 -7.83 0.83
CA GLY A 28 10.52 -9.04 1.62
C GLY A 28 10.03 -10.36 1.01
N ILE A 29 9.42 -10.36 -0.18
CA ILE A 29 9.00 -11.59 -0.87
C ILE A 29 10.09 -12.08 -1.84
N ASP A 30 10.43 -13.37 -1.73
CA ASP A 30 11.37 -14.05 -2.62
C ASP A 30 10.94 -14.00 -4.10
N MET A 31 11.92 -13.86 -5.00
CA MET A 31 11.67 -13.74 -6.44
C MET A 31 10.98 -14.96 -7.06
N ASN A 32 11.20 -16.17 -6.56
CA ASN A 32 10.54 -17.37 -7.08
C ASN A 32 9.06 -17.39 -6.72
N ILE A 33 8.73 -16.93 -5.51
CA ILE A 33 7.34 -16.75 -5.07
C ILE A 33 6.68 -15.66 -5.93
N ASN A 34 7.36 -14.53 -6.11
CA ASN A 34 6.87 -13.42 -6.93
C ASN A 34 6.59 -13.80 -8.39
N LYS A 35 7.29 -14.80 -8.95
CA LYS A 35 7.03 -15.34 -10.30
C LYS A 35 5.91 -16.38 -10.34
N THR A 36 5.73 -17.14 -9.26
CA THR A 36 4.80 -18.28 -9.23
C THR A 36 3.42 -17.86 -8.76
N PHE A 37 3.34 -16.98 -7.77
CA PHE A 37 2.10 -16.56 -7.14
C PHE A 37 1.13 -15.85 -8.11
N PRO A 38 1.55 -14.89 -8.95
CA PRO A 38 0.65 -14.28 -9.93
C PRO A 38 0.09 -15.28 -10.93
N LYS A 39 0.86 -16.31 -11.31
CA LYS A 39 0.37 -17.37 -12.21
C LYS A 39 -0.78 -18.16 -11.59
N ILE A 40 -0.77 -18.36 -10.28
CA ILE A 40 -1.87 -19.02 -9.56
C ILE A 40 -3.10 -18.12 -9.56
N LEU A 41 -2.93 -16.82 -9.31
CA LEU A 41 -4.03 -15.85 -9.30
C LEU A 41 -4.66 -15.69 -10.69
N ILE A 42 -3.86 -15.69 -11.76
CA ILE A 42 -4.37 -15.65 -13.15
C ILE A 42 -5.23 -16.87 -13.46
N LYS A 43 -4.89 -18.06 -12.94
CA LYS A 43 -5.74 -19.26 -13.06
C LYS A 43 -7.06 -19.13 -12.31
N GLN A 44 -7.15 -18.22 -11.34
CA GLN A 44 -8.37 -17.86 -10.61
C GLN A 44 -9.09 -16.66 -11.26
N SER A 45 -8.85 -16.41 -12.55
CA SER A 45 -9.48 -15.35 -13.35
C SER A 45 -9.10 -13.91 -12.97
N LEU A 46 -8.06 -13.69 -12.15
CA LEU A 46 -7.55 -12.35 -11.86
C LEU A 46 -6.63 -11.85 -12.99
N LYS A 47 -6.81 -10.59 -13.40
CA LYS A 47 -6.02 -9.95 -14.45
C LYS A 47 -4.96 -9.02 -13.84
N PHE A 48 -3.75 -9.03 -14.41
CA PHE A 48 -2.64 -8.18 -13.95
C PHE A 48 -2.02 -7.40 -15.10
N LYS A 49 -1.78 -6.11 -14.88
CA LYS A 49 -1.01 -5.23 -15.76
C LYS A 49 0.20 -4.69 -14.99
N PHE A 50 1.34 -5.36 -15.12
CA PHE A 50 2.62 -4.92 -14.56
C PHE A 50 3.28 -3.84 -15.44
N TYR A 51 4.31 -3.16 -14.92
CA TYR A 51 5.02 -2.07 -15.61
C TYR A 51 4.10 -0.96 -16.15
N THR A 52 2.94 -0.78 -15.54
CA THR A 52 1.91 0.14 -16.02
C THR A 52 1.71 1.26 -15.01
N LYS A 53 2.05 2.48 -15.40
CA LYS A 53 1.81 3.68 -14.59
C LYS A 53 0.42 4.23 -14.89
N VAL A 54 -0.41 4.37 -13.86
CA VAL A 54 -1.66 5.14 -13.96
C VAL A 54 -1.31 6.63 -13.95
N ALA A 55 -1.68 7.35 -15.01
CA ALA A 55 -1.38 8.77 -15.17
C ALA A 55 -2.48 9.67 -14.58
N ASP A 56 -3.74 9.32 -14.80
CA ASP A 56 -4.91 10.09 -14.39
C ASP A 56 -6.12 9.15 -14.20
N THR A 57 -7.10 9.57 -13.40
CA THR A 57 -8.38 8.86 -13.21
C THR A 57 -9.53 9.85 -13.27
N ARG A 58 -10.60 9.50 -14.00
CA ARG A 58 -11.76 10.38 -14.21
C ARG A 58 -13.05 9.61 -14.08
N LYS A 59 -14.06 10.23 -13.47
CA LYS A 59 -15.43 9.73 -13.44
C LYS A 59 -16.17 10.27 -14.66
N THR A 60 -16.26 9.47 -15.72
CA THR A 60 -16.89 9.84 -16.98
C THR A 60 -17.52 8.64 -17.65
N ASN A 61 -18.63 8.82 -18.36
CA ASN A 61 -19.27 7.76 -19.15
C ASN A 61 -18.72 7.73 -20.60
N GLY A 62 -17.44 8.07 -20.76
CA GLY A 62 -16.79 8.24 -22.06
C GLY A 62 -15.83 7.10 -22.38
N ASP A 63 -15.31 7.12 -23.60
CA ASP A 63 -14.38 6.09 -24.08
C ASP A 63 -13.00 6.29 -23.43
N ILE A 64 -12.69 5.47 -22.42
CA ILE A 64 -11.41 5.44 -21.73
C ILE A 64 -10.72 4.08 -21.96
N PRO A 65 -9.36 4.02 -21.97
CA PRO A 65 -8.63 2.80 -22.30
C PRO A 65 -8.87 1.63 -21.33
N LEU A 66 -9.39 1.91 -20.14
CA LEU A 66 -9.79 0.94 -19.14
C LEU A 66 -10.93 1.55 -18.31
N ASP A 67 -12.13 1.01 -18.48
CA ASP A 67 -13.30 1.39 -17.71
C ASP A 67 -13.59 0.35 -16.61
N CYS A 68 -14.21 0.79 -15.52
CA CYS A 68 -14.59 -0.04 -14.39
C CYS A 68 -15.66 0.64 -13.53
N ASP A 69 -16.55 -0.16 -12.93
CA ASP A 69 -17.57 0.36 -12.01
C ASP A 69 -16.98 0.87 -10.69
N ILE A 70 -15.92 0.21 -10.20
CA ILE A 70 -15.29 0.48 -8.91
C ILE A 70 -13.77 0.49 -9.06
N LEU A 71 -13.13 1.54 -8.52
CA LEU A 71 -11.68 1.68 -8.47
C LEU A 71 -11.18 1.62 -7.02
N PHE A 72 -10.38 0.60 -6.70
CA PHE A 72 -9.64 0.52 -5.45
C PHE A 72 -8.24 1.11 -5.60
N VAL A 73 -7.89 2.09 -4.75
CA VAL A 73 -6.55 2.69 -4.71
C VAL A 73 -5.79 2.15 -3.50
N CYS A 74 -4.90 1.17 -3.72
CA CYS A 74 -4.18 0.45 -2.66
C CYS A 74 -2.65 0.57 -2.79
N ILE A 75 -2.13 1.78 -3.02
CA ILE A 75 -0.71 2.03 -3.38
C ILE A 75 0.27 2.03 -2.18
N GLY A 76 -0.22 1.82 -0.97
CA GLY A 76 0.58 1.84 0.26
C GLY A 76 -0.04 2.68 1.37
N GLN A 77 0.64 2.70 2.52
CA GLN A 77 0.21 3.41 3.72
C GLN A 77 1.27 4.43 4.14
N ARG A 78 0.85 5.48 4.84
CA ARG A 78 1.73 6.51 5.41
C ARG A 78 1.38 6.70 6.89
N PRO A 79 2.37 7.03 7.73
CA PRO A 79 2.12 7.30 9.14
C PRO A 79 1.12 8.47 9.28
N TYR A 80 0.17 8.32 10.21
CA TYR A 80 -0.79 9.37 10.53
C TYR A 80 -0.38 10.04 11.85
N THR A 81 0.27 11.20 11.74
CA THR A 81 0.81 11.96 12.88
C THR A 81 0.20 13.35 13.03
N LYS A 82 -0.89 13.61 12.31
CA LYS A 82 -1.59 14.90 12.31
C LYS A 82 -2.36 15.11 13.62
N ASP A 83 -2.35 16.34 14.13
CA ASP A 83 -3.13 16.79 15.29
C ASP A 83 -2.86 16.02 16.60
N LEU A 84 -1.68 15.38 16.72
CA LEU A 84 -1.22 14.68 17.93
C LEU A 84 -0.49 15.60 18.94
N GLY A 85 -0.35 16.90 18.62
CA GLY A 85 0.35 17.85 19.47
C GLY A 85 1.87 17.64 19.53
N LEU A 86 2.47 16.94 18.56
CA LEU A 86 3.91 16.62 18.54
C LEU A 86 4.81 17.85 18.69
N ASP A 87 4.43 18.97 18.07
CA ASP A 87 5.16 20.24 18.15
C ASP A 87 5.20 20.79 19.59
N SER A 88 4.08 20.65 20.32
CA SER A 88 3.97 21.13 21.71
C SER A 88 4.86 20.35 22.69
N VAL A 89 5.15 19.09 22.37
CA VAL A 89 6.00 18.20 23.17
C VAL A 89 7.42 18.08 22.61
N GLY A 90 7.73 18.80 21.53
CA GLY A 90 9.06 18.83 20.91
C GLY A 90 9.46 17.55 20.18
N ILE A 91 8.50 16.74 19.72
CA ILE A 91 8.75 15.52 18.94
C ILE A 91 8.87 15.88 17.45
N LYS A 92 9.98 15.51 16.84
CA LYS A 92 10.24 15.76 15.42
C LYS A 92 9.90 14.55 14.56
N LEU A 93 9.45 14.81 13.34
CA LEU A 93 9.21 13.82 12.30
C LEU A 93 10.41 13.78 11.34
N ASN A 94 10.67 12.60 10.77
CA ASN A 94 11.61 12.46 9.66
C ASN A 94 10.95 12.83 8.31
N GLN A 95 11.73 12.76 7.22
CA GLN A 95 11.27 13.11 5.87
C GLN A 95 10.09 12.25 5.36
N LEU A 96 9.88 11.07 5.95
CA LEU A 96 8.77 10.16 5.62
C LEU A 96 7.56 10.35 6.54
N GLY A 97 7.57 11.35 7.43
CA GLY A 97 6.50 11.64 8.38
C GLY A 97 6.43 10.70 9.57
N ARG A 98 7.49 9.89 9.81
CA ARG A 98 7.59 8.96 10.94
C ARG A 98 8.27 9.62 12.13
N ILE A 99 7.97 9.15 13.32
CA ILE A 99 8.62 9.54 14.57
C ILE A 99 9.89 8.71 14.74
N GLU A 100 11.01 9.37 15.03
CA GLU A 100 12.26 8.68 15.36
C GLU A 100 12.23 8.20 16.80
N VAL A 101 12.58 6.93 17.00
CA VAL A 101 12.62 6.29 18.32
C VAL A 101 13.90 5.50 18.49
N ASP A 102 14.29 5.29 19.75
CA ASP A 102 15.37 4.38 20.11
C ASP A 102 14.91 2.90 20.20
N LYS A 103 15.83 2.02 20.62
CA LYS A 103 15.56 0.58 20.76
C LYS A 103 14.47 0.23 21.81
N ASN A 104 14.18 1.16 22.71
CA ASN A 104 13.14 1.02 23.73
C ASN A 104 11.84 1.72 23.32
N PHE A 105 11.72 2.12 22.04
CA PHE A 105 10.56 2.81 21.48
C PHE A 105 10.32 4.22 22.04
N GLN A 106 11.36 4.86 22.58
CA GLN A 106 11.27 6.21 23.13
C GLN A 106 11.77 7.25 22.13
N GLY A 107 11.04 8.36 22.00
CA GLY A 107 11.44 9.49 21.16
C GLY A 107 12.45 10.42 21.84
N THR A 108 12.41 11.71 21.46
CA THR A 108 13.15 12.79 22.12
C THR A 108 12.82 12.88 23.62
N ARG A 109 11.55 12.60 23.96
CA ARG A 109 11.04 12.52 25.33
C ARG A 109 11.03 11.07 25.79
N LYS A 110 11.74 10.76 26.89
CA LYS A 110 11.88 9.39 27.41
C LYS A 110 10.66 8.89 28.18
N ASP A 111 9.75 9.79 28.54
CA ASP A 111 8.45 9.48 29.13
C ASP A 111 7.37 9.14 28.08
N ILE A 112 7.65 9.34 26.79
CA ILE A 112 6.72 9.09 25.69
C ILE A 112 7.25 7.95 24.82
N TYR A 113 6.39 6.95 24.61
CA TYR A 113 6.67 5.79 23.78
C TYR A 113 5.83 5.82 22.51
N ILE A 114 6.46 5.45 21.39
CA ILE A 114 5.79 5.40 20.08
C ILE A 114 6.10 4.05 19.45
N ILE A 115 5.05 3.34 19.05
CA ILE A 115 5.12 1.99 18.49
C ILE A 115 4.32 1.91 17.18
N SER A 116 4.51 0.82 16.45
CA SER A 116 3.78 0.50 15.21
C SER A 116 4.02 1.49 14.06
N ASP A 117 2.99 1.77 13.27
CA ASP A 117 3.08 2.30 11.91
C ASP A 117 3.63 3.74 11.84
N CYS A 118 3.67 4.41 12.99
CA CYS A 118 4.20 5.75 13.13
C CYS A 118 5.75 5.79 13.25
N ILE A 119 6.42 4.65 13.40
CA ILE A 119 7.88 4.55 13.51
C ILE A 119 8.50 3.76 12.35
N GLN A 120 9.83 3.65 12.31
CA GLN A 120 10.51 2.82 11.32
C GLN A 120 10.27 1.33 11.60
N GLY A 121 9.86 0.59 10.57
CA GLY A 121 9.62 -0.85 10.66
C GLY A 121 8.79 -1.35 9.48
N SER A 122 8.45 -2.64 9.52
CA SER A 122 7.41 -3.19 8.65
C SER A 122 6.05 -2.76 9.20
N MET A 123 5.18 -2.33 8.29
CA MET A 123 3.73 -2.20 8.54
C MET A 123 3.02 -3.44 7.99
#